data_AF-A0A7Z9WBS1-F1
#
_entry.id   AF-A0A7Z9WBS1-F1
#
_cell.length_a   1.000
_cell.length_b   1.000
_cell.length_c   1.000
_cell.angle_alpha   90.00
_cell.angle_beta   90.00
_cell.angle_gamma   90.00
#
_symmetry.space_group_name_H-M   'P 1'
#
loop_
_entity.id
_entity.type
_entity.pdbx_description
1 polymer ?
#
loop_
_entity_poly.entity_id
_entity_poly.type
_entity_poly.pdbx_seq_one_letter_code
_entity_poly.pdbx_strand_id
1 'polypeptide(L)' 'MEPKKLLRGKRVLIVDDEADILDFLTEILEVCKVDRASTFEEAKEMLENNYYDAAVLDIMGVRG' A
#
# COMPACT_ATOMS: atom_id res chain seq x y z
N MET A 1 -2.08 16.81 -16.90
CA MET A 1 -0.89 16.36 -16.14
C MET A 1 -0.78 14.86 -16.30
N GLU A 2 0.43 14.32 -16.46
CA GLU A 2 0.64 12.87 -16.55
C GLU A 2 0.56 12.25 -15.13
N PRO A 3 -0.36 11.32 -14.85
CA PRO A 3 -0.56 10.74 -13.51
C PRO A 3 0.73 10.18 -12.90
N LYS A 4 1.58 9.52 -13.70
CA LYS A 4 2.88 8.99 -13.26
C LYS A 4 3.81 10.06 -12.69
N LYS A 5 3.77 11.30 -13.20
CA LYS A 5 4.57 12.41 -12.66
C LYS A 5 4.07 12.88 -11.29
N LEU A 6 2.76 12.77 -11.03
CA LEU A 6 2.14 13.14 -9.76
C LEU A 6 2.37 12.07 -8.68
N LEU A 7 2.37 10.79 -9.08
CA LEU A 7 2.54 9.64 -8.18
C LEU A 7 4.00 9.37 -7.82
N ARG A 8 4.95 9.85 -8.62
CA ARG A 8 6.37 9.55 -8.42
C ARG A 8 6.86 9.96 -7.03
N GLY A 9 7.40 9.00 -6.29
CA GLY A 9 7.98 9.20 -4.96
C GLY A 9 6.98 9.33 -3.82
N LYS A 10 5.67 9.24 -4.09
CA LYS A 10 4.62 9.16 -3.07
C LYS A 10 4.77 7.88 -2.26
N ARG A 11 4.59 7.94 -0.95
CA ARG A 11 4.64 6.77 -0.08
C ARG A 11 3.25 6.17 0.07
N VAL A 12 3.09 4.91 -0.36
CA VAL A 12 1.80 4.22 -0.39
C VAL A 12 1.91 2.93 0.42
N LEU A 13 0.96 2.72 1.33
CA LEU A 13 0.80 1.45 2.02
C LEU A 13 -0.22 0.60 1.27
N ILE A 14 0.12 -0.64 0.94
CA ILE A 14 -0.84 -1.61 0.38
C ILE A 14 -1.06 -2.75 1.39
N VAL A 15 -2.32 -3.11 1.61
CA VAL A 15 -2.74 -4.04 2.66
C VAL A 15 -3.70 -5.06 2.08
N ASP A 16 -3.29 -6.32 2.03
CA ASP A 16 -4.04 -7.44 1.45
C ASP A 16 -3.45 -8.76 1.99
N ASP A 17 -4.26 -9.76 2.33
CA ASP A 17 -3.78 -11.04 2.83
C ASP A 17 -3.28 -11.98 1.72
N GLU A 18 -3.59 -11.67 0.46
CA GLU A 18 -3.15 -12.40 -0.73
C GLU A 18 -1.82 -11.84 -1.26
N ALA A 19 -0.76 -12.67 -1.21
CA ALA A 19 0.59 -12.25 -1.56
C ALA A 19 0.74 -11.86 -3.06
N ASP A 20 0.00 -12.51 -3.95
CA ASP A 20 -0.01 -12.23 -5.39
C ASP A 20 -0.68 -10.89 -5.71
N ILE A 21 -1.73 -10.50 -4.98
CA ILE A 21 -2.32 -9.16 -5.08
C ILE A 21 -1.31 -8.10 -4.66
N LEU A 22 -0.61 -8.32 -3.54
CA LEU A 22 0.43 -7.39 -3.09
C LEU A 22 1.59 -7.27 -4.09
N ASP A 23 2.00 -8.37 -4.74
CA ASP A 23 3.03 -8.36 -5.79
C ASP A 23 2.56 -7.56 -7.01
N PHE A 24 1.33 -7.82 -7.47
CA PHE A 24 0.72 -7.12 -8.60
C PHE A 24 0.58 -5.61 -8.36
N LEU A 25 0.11 -5.20 -7.17
CA LEU A 25 0.00 -3.79 -6.81
C LEU A 25 1.38 -3.12 -6.72
N THR A 26 2.40 -3.84 -6.26
CA THR A 26 3.78 -3.32 -6.23
C THR A 26 4.30 -3.03 -7.64
N GLU A 27 4.01 -3.91 -8.61
CA GLU A 27 4.39 -3.69 -10.02
C GLU A 27 3.67 -2.46 -10.61
N ILE A 28 2.36 -2.33 -10.39
CA ILE A 28 1.58 -1.18 -10.87
C ILE A 28 2.10 0.14 -10.28
N LEU A 29 2.47 0.12 -9.00
CA LEU A 29 2.90 1.28 -8.24
C LEU A 29 4.42 1.44 -8.19
N GLU A 30 5.16 0.87 -9.16
CA GLU A 30 6.64 0.92 -9.21
C GLU A 30 7.25 2.33 -9.10
N VAL A 31 6.50 3.37 -9.47
CA VAL A 31 6.94 4.78 -9.39
C VAL A 31 6.79 5.37 -7.99
N CYS A 32 6.02 4.73 -7.11
CA CYS A 32 5.80 5.08 -5.73
C CYS A 32 6.83 4.41 -4.81
N LYS A 33 6.89 4.86 -3.55
CA LYS A 33 7.55 4.13 -2.47
C LYS A 33 6.49 3.27 -1.80
N VAL A 34 6.49 1.97 -2.09
CA VAL A 34 5.46 1.05 -1.64
C VAL A 34 5.94 0.30 -0.41
N ASP A 35 5.16 0.37 0.66
CA ASP A 35 5.27 -0.53 1.80
C ASP A 35 4.07 -1.50 1.79
N ARG A 36 4.26 -2.73 2.28
CA ARG A 36 3.29 -3.82 2.19
C ARG A 36 2.94 -4.32 3.59
N ALA A 37 1.68 -4.67 3.79
CA ALA A 37 1.21 -5.38 4.97
C ALA A 37 0.26 -6.50 4.54
N SER A 38 0.31 -7.61 5.27
CA SER A 38 -0.56 -8.79 5.03
C SER A 38 -1.72 -8.90 6.02
N THR A 39 -1.74 -8.03 7.02
CA THR A 39 -2.74 -8.02 8.09
C THR A 39 -3.11 -6.60 8.48
N PHE A 40 -4.28 -6.44 9.09
CA PHE A 40 -4.74 -5.16 9.60
C PHE A 40 -3.82 -4.62 10.70
N GLU A 41 -3.36 -5.48 11.60
CA GLU A 41 -2.53 -5.11 12.75
C GLU A 41 -1.15 -4.60 12.32
N GLU A 42 -0.52 -5.27 11.35
CA GLU A 42 0.73 -4.82 10.75
C GLU A 42 0.53 -3.46 10.05
N ALA A 43 -0.52 -3.33 9.24
CA ALA A 43 -0.85 -2.08 8.57
C ALA A 43 -1.09 -0.93 9.56
N LYS A 44 -1.79 -1.21 10.67
CA LYS A 44 -2.04 -0.26 11.74
C LYS A 44 -0.75 0.20 12.41
N GLU A 45 0.12 -0.73 12.80
CA GLU A 45 1.43 -0.38 13.38
C GLU A 45 2.26 0.47 12.40
N MET A 46 2.21 0.15 11.11
CA MET A 46 2.89 0.93 10.08
C MET A 46 2.32 2.35 9.97
N LEU A 47 0.99 2.50 9.96
CA LEU A 47 0.30 3.79 9.92
C LEU A 47 0.55 4.64 11.16
N GLU A 48 0.69 4.03 12.33
CA GLU A 48 0.99 4.72 13.59
C GLU A 48 2.45 5.21 13.64
N ASN A 49 3.37 4.48 13.01
CA ASN A 49 4.81 4.78 13.04
C ASN A 49 5.34 5.52 11.79
N ASN A 50 4.56 5.63 10.72
CA ASN A 50 5.00 6.23 9.46
C ASN A 50 3.95 7.16 8.85
N TYR A 51 4.42 8.14 8.10
CA TYR A 51 3.57 8.96 7.25
C TYR A 51 3.39 8.32 5.86
N TYR A 52 2.15 8.26 5.39
CA TYR A 52 1.80 7.82 4.03
C TYR A 52 0.99 8.88 3.31
N ASP A 53 1.22 9.03 2.01
CA ASP A 53 0.40 9.87 1.15
C ASP A 53 -0.94 9.22 0.82
N ALA A 54 -0.98 7.88 0.79
CA ALA A 54 -2.19 7.08 0.56
C ALA A 54 -2.03 5.68 1.15
N ALA A 55 -3.17 5.02 1.40
CA ALA A 55 -3.23 3.59 1.72
C ALA A 55 -4.30 2.92 0.85
N VAL A 56 -4.02 1.71 0.38
CA VAL A 56 -4.97 0.82 -0.31
C VAL A 56 -5.18 -0.38 0.59
N LEU A 57 -6.41 -0.57 1.05
CA LEU A 57 -6.77 -1.65 1.97
C LEU A 57 -7.81 -2.54 1.31
N ASP A 58 -7.55 -3.84 1.32
CA ASP A 58 -8.63 -4.80 1.16
C ASP A 58 -9.58 -4.71 2.36
N ILE A 59 -10.87 -4.88 2.11
CA ILE A 59 -11.95 -4.76 3.11
C ILE A 59 -12.50 -6.12 3.53
N MET A 60 -12.17 -7.20 2.81
CA MET A 60 -12.74 -8.54 3.05
C MET A 60 -11.75 -9.51 3.70
N GLY A 61 -10.47 -9.48 3.34
CA GLY A 61 -9.44 -10.41 3.78
C GLY A 61 -8.70 -9.98 5.05
N VAL A 62 -8.52 -8.67 5.23
CA VAL A 62 -7.98 -8.13 6.49
C VAL A 62 -9.14 -7.78 7.41
N ARG A 63 -9.21 -8.45 8.56
CA ARG A 63 -10.27 -8.25 9.57
C ARG A 63 -10.13 -6.87 10.23
N GLY A 64 -10.51 -5.82 9.50
CA GLY A 64 -10.54 -4.44 9.99
C GLY A 64 -11.49 -4.23 11.16
#